data_AF-A0A177ZIV4-F1
#
_entry.id   AF-A0A177ZIV4-F1
#
_cell.length_a   1.000
_cell.length_b   1.000
_cell.length_c   1.000
_cell.angle_alpha   90.00
_cell.angle_beta   90.00
_cell.angle_gamma   90.00
#
_symmetry.space_group_name_H-M   'P 1'
#
loop_
_entity.id
_entity.type
_entity.pdbx_description
1 polymer ?
#
loop_
_entity_poly.entity_id
_entity_poly.type
_entity_poly.pdbx_seq_one_letter_code
_entity_poly.pdbx_strand_id
1 'polypeptide(L)'
;MKRGGLWILIIFILFLVGCRHDPLTRETIIDWADFIKWDGVHYDRNYSGVLADESYIGEKLGTVKFKIADNVNNPNYKSKDGDAAFHEKGTEVFAVKENTNIIAVKVSEEINGYQLYGMGEEVADRWDFKQLPIDQVRKVEIYQLYTPEGIIQRAEWKNKEEVERLIQLLTNSRDQPNFEPNTEKGDSDYYEMVFYIGESPIAYKYSLLFDGNTYYWYPLETAILPNDIQEFLQD
;
A
#
# COMPACT_ATOMS: atom_id res chain seq x y z
N MET A 1 -6.51 -65.85 42.40
CA MET A 1 -6.35 -64.78 41.38
C MET A 1 -5.93 -63.48 42.07
N LYS A 2 -4.67 -63.06 41.89
CA LYS A 2 -4.05 -61.93 42.58
C LYS A 2 -4.63 -60.60 42.07
N ARG A 3 -5.68 -60.09 42.73
CA ARG A 3 -6.37 -58.82 42.41
C ARG A 3 -5.52 -57.55 42.62
N GLY A 4 -4.33 -57.66 43.21
CA GLY A 4 -3.42 -56.53 43.48
C GLY A 4 -2.52 -56.12 42.31
N GLY A 5 -2.29 -56.98 41.32
CA GLY A 5 -1.39 -56.66 40.19
C GLY A 5 -2.02 -55.74 39.14
N LEU A 6 -3.34 -55.81 38.97
CA LEU A 6 -4.07 -55.04 37.95
C LEU A 6 -4.12 -53.54 38.28
N TRP A 7 -4.24 -53.19 39.57
CA TRP A 7 -4.28 -51.80 40.03
C TRP A 7 -2.93 -51.09 39.91
N ILE A 8 -1.83 -51.81 40.10
CA ILE A 8 -0.47 -51.26 39.95
C ILE A 8 -0.15 -50.99 38.47
N LEU A 9 -0.64 -51.85 37.56
CA LEU A 9 -0.47 -51.65 36.12
C LEU A 9 -1.27 -50.44 35.58
N ILE A 10 -2.48 -50.22 36.10
CA ILE A 10 -3.34 -49.09 35.71
C ILE A 10 -2.76 -47.74 36.19
N ILE A 11 -2.16 -47.71 37.38
CA ILE A 11 -1.49 -46.50 37.90
C ILE A 11 -0.22 -46.18 37.08
N PHE A 12 0.51 -47.19 36.61
CA PHE A 12 1.72 -46.98 35.80
C PHE A 12 1.42 -46.44 34.38
N ILE A 13 0.28 -46.83 33.80
CA ILE A 13 -0.16 -46.34 32.47
C ILE A 13 -0.60 -44.87 32.53
N LEU A 14 -1.12 -44.40 33.68
CA LEU A 14 -1.50 -42.99 33.86
C LEU A 14 -0.29 -42.03 33.90
N PHE A 15 0.91 -42.51 34.21
CA PHE A 15 2.15 -41.70 34.16
C PHE A 15 2.80 -41.63 32.76
N LEU A 16 2.32 -42.41 31.79
CA LEU A 16 2.86 -42.43 30.42
C LEU A 16 2.09 -41.53 29.44
N VAL A 17 0.99 -40.90 29.87
CA VAL A 17 0.23 -39.95 29.05
C VAL A 17 0.59 -38.50 29.44
N GLY A 18 1.89 -38.23 29.49
CA GLY A 18 2.41 -36.86 29.46
C GLY A 18 2.70 -36.49 28.02
N CYS A 19 1.69 -36.09 27.24
CA CYS A 19 1.95 -35.43 25.97
C CYS A 19 2.80 -34.19 26.26
N ARG A 20 4.05 -34.22 25.82
CA ARG A 20 4.94 -33.06 25.75
C ARG A 20 4.36 -32.12 24.69
N HIS A 21 3.32 -31.36 25.07
CA HIS A 21 2.89 -30.20 24.32
C HIS A 21 3.97 -29.15 24.59
N ASP A 22 4.96 -29.07 23.71
CA ASP A 22 5.95 -28.01 23.80
C ASP A 22 5.22 -26.69 23.50
N PRO A 23 4.99 -25.80 24.49
CA PRO A 23 4.27 -24.56 24.27
C PRO A 23 5.10 -23.58 23.44
N LEU A 24 6.38 -23.91 23.17
CA LEU A 24 7.39 -23.03 22.59
C LEU A 24 7.43 -23.04 21.05
N THR A 25 6.63 -23.85 20.37
CA THR A 25 6.60 -23.89 18.89
C THR A 25 5.22 -23.58 18.33
N ARG A 26 4.46 -22.68 18.95
CA ARG A 26 3.46 -21.92 18.18
C ARG A 26 4.20 -20.89 17.36
N GLU A 27 4.56 -21.28 16.14
CA GLU A 27 4.92 -20.32 15.10
C GLU A 27 3.72 -19.39 14.90
N THR A 28 3.80 -18.20 15.48
CA THR A 28 2.78 -17.18 15.29
C THR A 28 3.17 -16.44 14.00
N ILE A 29 2.36 -16.60 12.97
CA ILE A 29 2.45 -15.77 11.76
C ILE A 29 1.84 -14.42 12.13
N ILE A 30 2.64 -13.37 12.04
CA ILE A 30 2.22 -12.00 12.31
C ILE A 30 2.04 -11.30 10.96
N ASP A 31 0.86 -10.73 10.75
CA ASP A 31 0.60 -9.85 9.62
C ASP A 31 1.05 -8.44 9.99
N TRP A 32 2.08 -7.94 9.32
CA TRP A 32 2.70 -6.66 9.63
C TRP A 32 2.11 -5.56 8.74
N ALA A 33 1.73 -4.44 9.34
CA ALA A 33 1.54 -3.21 8.58
C ALA A 33 2.87 -2.79 7.93
N ASP A 34 2.84 -2.18 6.75
CA ASP A 34 4.04 -1.70 6.09
C ASP A 34 4.52 -0.40 6.73
N PHE A 35 5.69 -0.44 7.37
CA PHE A 35 6.27 0.70 8.08
C PHE A 35 7.80 0.70 8.08
N ILE A 36 8.38 1.86 8.41
CA ILE A 36 9.79 2.04 8.75
C ILE A 36 9.91 2.77 10.09
N LYS A 37 10.73 2.24 11.01
CA LYS A 37 11.06 2.91 12.28
C LYS A 37 12.38 3.66 12.10
N TRP A 38 12.35 4.99 12.17
CA TRP A 38 13.53 5.82 11.96
C TRP A 38 13.59 6.98 12.95
N ASP A 39 14.74 7.16 13.59
CA ASP A 39 15.03 8.23 14.57
C ASP A 39 13.92 8.42 15.63
N GLY A 40 13.48 7.32 16.23
CA GLY A 40 12.41 7.31 17.23
C GLY A 40 10.99 7.48 16.66
N VAL A 41 10.83 7.74 15.37
CA VAL A 41 9.54 7.98 14.69
C VAL A 41 9.11 6.72 13.92
N HIS A 42 7.81 6.44 13.95
CA HIS A 42 7.18 5.37 13.14
C HIS A 42 6.60 6.00 11.89
N TYR A 43 7.00 5.51 10.73
CA TYR A 43 6.52 5.98 9.43
C TYR A 43 5.72 4.86 8.78
N ASP A 44 4.42 5.09 8.58
CA ASP A 44 3.53 4.14 7.92
C ASP A 44 3.58 4.35 6.41
N ARG A 45 3.33 3.27 5.66
CA ARG A 45 3.31 3.34 4.21
C ARG A 45 2.21 4.30 3.72
N ASN A 46 2.60 5.25 2.87
CA ASN A 46 1.68 6.07 2.11
C ASN A 46 1.27 5.36 0.82
N TYR A 47 0.01 4.95 0.73
CA TYR A 47 -0.54 4.29 -0.47
C TYR A 47 -1.16 5.27 -1.47
N SER A 48 -1.60 6.45 -1.01
CA SER A 48 -2.34 7.44 -1.80
C SER A 48 -1.48 8.57 -2.35
N GLY A 49 -0.18 8.57 -2.03
CA GLY A 49 0.80 9.56 -2.48
C GLY A 49 1.82 8.96 -3.43
N VAL A 50 2.28 9.78 -4.38
CA VAL A 50 3.39 9.47 -5.29
C VAL A 50 4.40 10.60 -5.21
N LEU A 51 5.69 10.29 -5.26
CA LEU A 51 6.72 11.32 -5.35
C LEU A 51 6.54 12.07 -6.68
N ALA A 52 6.39 13.39 -6.63
CA ALA A 52 6.09 14.18 -7.82
C ALA A 52 7.25 14.18 -8.84
N ASP A 53 8.49 14.19 -8.35
CA ASP A 53 9.70 14.18 -9.17
C ASP A 53 10.91 13.73 -8.33
N GLU A 54 11.88 13.04 -8.95
CA GLU A 54 13.09 12.56 -8.25
C GLU A 54 13.93 13.74 -7.70
N SER A 55 13.80 14.95 -8.24
CA SER A 55 14.44 16.15 -7.71
C SER A 55 13.99 16.50 -6.29
N TYR A 56 12.83 16.02 -5.83
CA TYR A 56 12.38 16.16 -4.44
C TYR A 56 13.04 15.16 -3.47
N ILE A 57 13.84 14.20 -3.95
CA ILE A 57 14.66 13.37 -3.06
C ILE A 57 15.76 14.21 -2.43
N GLY A 58 15.82 14.15 -1.10
CA GLY A 58 16.80 14.81 -0.24
C GLY A 58 18.02 13.95 0.05
N GLU A 59 18.63 14.22 1.19
CA GLU A 59 19.80 13.45 1.64
C GLU A 59 19.44 12.02 2.05
N LYS A 60 20.42 11.13 1.97
CA LYS A 60 20.32 9.79 2.53
C LYS A 60 20.33 9.86 4.05
N LEU A 61 19.24 9.43 4.67
CA LEU A 61 19.11 9.35 6.13
C LEU A 61 19.90 8.17 6.69
N GLY A 62 19.90 7.04 5.96
CA GLY A 62 20.68 5.86 6.31
C GLY A 62 20.23 4.62 5.55
N THR A 63 20.33 3.46 6.20
CA THR A 63 19.87 2.19 5.63
C THR A 63 19.08 1.36 6.64
N VAL A 64 18.14 0.57 6.13
CA VAL A 64 17.42 -0.45 6.90
C VAL A 64 18.44 -1.41 7.53
N LYS A 65 18.29 -1.65 8.83
CA LYS A 65 19.16 -2.52 9.63
C LYS A 65 18.58 -3.91 9.79
N PHE A 66 17.25 -4.04 9.75
CA PHE A 66 16.57 -5.30 9.98
C PHE A 66 15.18 -5.31 9.31
N LYS A 67 14.91 -6.37 8.55
CA LYS A 67 13.58 -6.67 8.04
C LYS A 67 12.81 -7.45 9.11
N ILE A 68 11.62 -7.00 9.45
CA ILE A 68 10.78 -7.66 10.47
C ILE A 68 10.00 -8.83 9.87
N ALA A 69 9.37 -8.64 8.72
CA ALA A 69 8.64 -9.70 8.03
C ALA A 69 9.57 -10.91 7.83
N ASP A 70 9.02 -12.10 8.06
CA ASP A 70 9.70 -13.41 8.02
C ASP A 70 10.77 -13.65 9.11
N ASN A 71 11.16 -12.63 9.88
CA ASN A 71 12.24 -12.71 10.87
C ASN A 71 11.76 -12.55 12.33
N VAL A 72 10.53 -12.08 12.53
CA VAL A 72 9.92 -11.89 13.86
C VAL A 72 8.63 -12.69 13.97
N ASN A 73 8.60 -13.63 14.92
CA ASN A 73 7.44 -14.45 15.27
C ASN A 73 6.90 -14.16 16.69
N ASN A 74 7.49 -13.20 17.39
CA ASN A 74 7.04 -12.79 18.72
C ASN A 74 6.05 -11.62 18.61
N PRO A 75 4.76 -11.80 18.95
CA PRO A 75 3.76 -10.73 18.87
C PRO A 75 4.03 -9.56 19.83
N ASN A 76 4.90 -9.75 20.82
CA ASN A 76 5.33 -8.69 21.75
C ASN A 76 6.61 -7.96 21.29
N TYR A 77 7.06 -8.18 20.05
CA TYR A 77 8.21 -7.49 19.50
C TYR A 77 7.95 -5.97 19.46
N LYS A 78 8.95 -5.20 19.86
CA LYS A 78 8.92 -3.74 19.80
C LYS A 78 9.90 -3.28 18.75
N SER A 79 9.39 -2.63 17.70
CA SER A 79 10.23 -2.07 16.65
C SER A 79 11.18 -1.01 17.21
N LYS A 80 12.36 -0.93 16.60
CA LYS A 80 13.47 -0.04 16.96
C LYS A 80 14.05 0.59 15.69
N ASP A 81 14.86 1.63 15.86
CA ASP A 81 15.36 2.41 14.73
C ASP A 81 16.20 1.58 13.75
N GLY A 82 15.83 1.69 12.48
CA GLY A 82 16.37 0.90 11.37
C GLY A 82 15.59 -0.38 11.09
N ASP A 83 14.54 -0.69 11.84
CA ASP A 83 13.63 -1.75 11.44
C ASP A 83 12.71 -1.27 10.30
N ALA A 84 12.47 -2.15 9.34
CA ALA A 84 11.42 -2.01 8.35
C ALA A 84 10.55 -3.26 8.33
N ALA A 85 9.25 -3.12 8.08
CA ALA A 85 8.35 -4.25 7.96
C ALA A 85 8.79 -5.17 6.82
N PHE A 86 8.91 -4.64 5.60
CA PHE A 86 9.12 -5.44 4.40
C PHE A 86 10.45 -5.20 3.67
N HIS A 87 11.12 -4.07 3.88
CA HIS A 87 12.38 -3.77 3.19
C HIS A 87 13.56 -4.59 3.73
N GLU A 88 14.39 -5.07 2.81
CA GLU A 88 15.60 -5.84 3.14
C GLU A 88 16.65 -4.97 3.83
N LYS A 89 17.48 -5.60 4.65
CA LYS A 89 18.64 -4.94 5.28
C LYS A 89 19.56 -4.34 4.21
N GLY A 90 19.97 -3.09 4.40
CA GLY A 90 20.82 -2.35 3.48
C GLY A 90 20.07 -1.42 2.54
N THR A 91 18.74 -1.55 2.44
CA THR A 91 17.88 -0.64 1.65
C THR A 91 18.06 0.79 2.13
N GLU A 92 18.31 1.71 1.20
CA GLU A 92 18.56 3.13 1.50
C GLU A 92 17.26 3.87 1.80
N VAL A 93 17.29 4.71 2.82
CA VAL A 93 16.17 5.56 3.24
C VAL A 93 16.59 7.02 3.04
N PHE A 94 15.72 7.80 2.38
CA PHE A 94 15.99 9.19 2.01
C PHE A 94 14.99 10.14 2.64
N ALA A 95 15.41 11.37 2.89
CA ALA A 95 14.50 12.47 3.20
C ALA A 95 13.75 12.90 1.94
N VAL A 96 12.54 13.42 2.09
CA VAL A 96 11.84 14.16 1.03
C VAL A 96 12.04 15.66 1.28
N LYS A 97 12.53 16.38 0.27
CA LYS A 97 12.70 17.83 0.34
C LYS A 97 11.36 18.51 0.58
N GLU A 98 11.40 19.58 1.37
CA GLU A 98 10.22 20.42 1.67
C GLU A 98 9.09 19.70 2.42
N ASN A 99 9.30 18.45 2.84
CA ASN A 99 8.36 17.69 3.67
C ASN A 99 9.10 16.77 4.65
N THR A 100 9.27 17.24 5.89
CA THR A 100 9.95 16.49 6.96
C THR A 100 9.15 15.33 7.51
N ASN A 101 7.86 15.25 7.19
CA ASN A 101 6.97 14.20 7.69
C ASN A 101 7.00 12.95 6.81
N ILE A 102 7.74 12.97 5.70
CA ILE A 102 7.81 11.88 4.73
C ILE A 102 9.26 11.48 4.46
N ILE A 103 9.49 10.18 4.42
CA ILE A 103 10.72 9.55 3.95
C ILE A 103 10.44 8.70 2.72
N ALA A 104 11.45 8.44 1.92
CA ALA A 104 11.34 7.70 0.67
C ALA A 104 12.32 6.53 0.60
N VAL A 105 11.88 5.46 -0.07
CA VAL A 105 12.71 4.30 -0.40
C VAL A 105 12.60 4.03 -1.90
N LYS A 106 13.73 3.84 -2.58
CA LYS A 106 13.76 3.59 -4.02
C LYS A 106 13.25 2.18 -4.34
N VAL A 107 12.24 2.09 -5.20
CA VAL A 107 11.61 0.85 -5.65
C VAL A 107 11.23 1.01 -7.12
N SER A 108 11.82 0.19 -7.99
CA SER A 108 11.66 0.31 -9.45
C SER A 108 10.23 0.08 -9.94
N GLU A 109 9.45 -0.65 -9.15
CA GLU A 109 8.07 -1.03 -9.46
C GLU A 109 7.04 0.01 -9.00
N GLU A 110 7.49 1.19 -8.53
CA GLU A 110 6.61 2.30 -8.18
C GLU A 110 6.58 3.38 -9.27
N ILE A 111 5.46 4.10 -9.36
CA ILE A 111 5.39 5.33 -10.17
C ILE A 111 6.41 6.32 -9.63
N ASN A 112 7.24 6.85 -10.53
CA ASN A 112 8.40 7.70 -10.22
C ASN A 112 9.47 7.05 -9.32
N GLY A 113 9.39 5.72 -9.10
CA GLY A 113 10.48 4.92 -8.57
C GLY A 113 10.69 4.97 -7.05
N TYR A 114 9.75 5.51 -6.28
CA TYR A 114 9.88 5.62 -4.82
C TYR A 114 8.60 5.26 -4.07
N GLN A 115 8.77 4.44 -3.02
CA GLN A 115 7.77 4.23 -1.98
C GLN A 115 7.90 5.34 -0.94
N LEU A 116 6.75 5.89 -0.53
CA LEU A 116 6.69 6.96 0.45
C LEU A 116 6.18 6.43 1.78
N TYR A 117 6.83 6.83 2.86
CA TYR A 117 6.42 6.51 4.21
C TYR A 117 6.30 7.81 4.99
N GLY A 118 5.28 7.94 5.83
CA GLY A 118 5.05 9.19 6.53
C GLY A 118 4.57 9.02 7.96
N MET A 119 4.76 10.05 8.76
CA MET A 119 4.39 10.04 10.18
C MET A 119 2.98 10.60 10.41
N GLY A 120 2.21 9.92 11.27
CA GLY A 120 0.91 10.38 11.74
C GLY A 120 -0.23 10.31 10.71
N GLU A 121 -1.38 10.90 11.06
CA GLU A 121 -2.61 10.87 10.26
C GLU A 121 -2.50 11.65 8.93
N GLU A 122 -1.54 12.58 8.80
CA GLU A 122 -1.32 13.37 7.56
C GLU A 122 -1.01 12.51 6.32
N VAL A 123 -0.64 11.25 6.54
CA VAL A 123 -0.21 10.29 5.52
C VAL A 123 -1.29 9.23 5.30
N ALA A 124 -2.14 9.00 6.30
CA ALA A 124 -3.23 8.03 6.26
C ALA A 124 -4.47 8.56 5.51
N ASP A 125 -4.63 9.88 5.34
CA ASP A 125 -5.93 10.48 5.00
C ASP A 125 -6.10 10.97 3.55
N ARG A 126 -5.11 10.80 2.66
CA ARG A 126 -5.20 11.31 1.26
C ARG A 126 -6.01 10.45 0.30
N TRP A 127 -6.68 9.41 0.79
CA TRP A 127 -7.48 8.48 -0.02
C TRP A 127 -8.86 9.04 -0.37
N ASP A 128 -9.41 9.98 0.40
CA ASP A 128 -10.68 10.62 0.06
C ASP A 128 -10.45 11.64 -1.07
N PHE A 129 -11.08 11.39 -2.21
CA PHE A 129 -11.02 12.29 -3.37
C PHE A 129 -11.48 13.72 -3.05
N LYS A 130 -12.36 13.91 -2.06
CA LYS A 130 -12.83 15.24 -1.64
C LYS A 130 -11.73 16.09 -1.03
N GLN A 131 -10.62 15.50 -0.60
CA GLN A 131 -9.47 16.21 -0.07
C GLN A 131 -8.50 16.68 -1.14
N LEU A 132 -8.69 16.27 -2.41
CA LEU A 132 -7.88 16.74 -3.52
C LEU A 132 -8.05 18.26 -3.68
N PRO A 133 -6.97 19.07 -3.61
CA PRO A 133 -7.06 20.50 -3.88
C PRO A 133 -7.18 20.74 -5.40
N ILE A 134 -8.39 20.52 -5.94
CA ILE A 134 -8.72 20.56 -7.37
C ILE A 134 -8.17 21.81 -8.07
N ASP A 135 -8.32 22.99 -7.46
CA ASP A 135 -7.86 24.28 -8.02
C ASP A 135 -6.33 24.38 -8.17
N GLN A 136 -5.57 23.49 -7.54
CA GLN A 136 -4.12 23.45 -7.58
C GLN A 136 -3.57 22.34 -8.49
N VAL A 137 -4.43 21.51 -9.08
CA VAL A 137 -4.01 20.46 -10.02
C VAL A 137 -3.44 21.11 -11.28
N ARG A 138 -2.18 20.76 -11.61
CA ARG A 138 -1.45 21.30 -12.78
C ARG A 138 -1.28 20.30 -13.91
N LYS A 139 -1.21 19.02 -13.56
CA LYS A 139 -0.99 17.92 -14.48
C LYS A 139 -1.68 16.69 -13.92
N VAL A 140 -2.25 15.88 -14.80
CA VAL A 140 -2.70 14.52 -14.48
C VAL A 140 -1.97 13.54 -15.37
N GLU A 141 -1.43 12.48 -14.81
CA GLU A 141 -0.90 11.35 -15.56
C GLU A 141 -1.70 10.11 -15.23
N ILE A 142 -1.89 9.24 -16.23
CA ILE A 142 -2.54 7.96 -16.04
C ILE A 142 -1.58 6.86 -16.42
N TYR A 143 -1.39 5.92 -15.50
CA TYR A 143 -0.53 4.77 -15.67
C TYR A 143 -1.36 3.50 -15.69
N GLN A 144 -1.06 2.57 -16.59
CA GLN A 144 -1.57 1.20 -16.50
C GLN A 144 -0.56 0.33 -15.76
N LEU A 145 -1.07 -0.44 -14.80
CA LEU A 145 -0.28 -1.32 -13.93
C LEU A 145 -0.49 -2.78 -14.34
N TYR A 146 0.34 -3.65 -13.77
CA TYR A 146 0.28 -5.11 -13.97
C TYR A 146 0.36 -5.56 -15.43
N THR A 147 1.03 -4.77 -16.28
CA THR A 147 1.28 -5.15 -17.67
C THR A 147 2.54 -6.02 -17.77
N PRO A 148 2.67 -6.85 -18.82
CA PRO A 148 3.90 -7.62 -19.07
C PRO A 148 5.16 -6.76 -19.15
N GLU A 149 5.03 -5.50 -19.58
CA GLU A 149 6.11 -4.52 -19.70
C GLU A 149 6.35 -3.69 -18.42
N GLY A 150 5.59 -3.94 -17.35
CA GLY A 150 5.65 -3.19 -16.09
C GLY A 150 4.62 -2.06 -16.02
N ILE A 151 5.02 -0.91 -15.46
CA ILE A 151 4.17 0.29 -15.41
C ILE A 151 4.28 1.02 -16.74
N ILE A 152 3.15 1.27 -17.40
CA ILE A 152 3.11 2.01 -18.66
C ILE A 152 2.35 3.31 -18.45
N GLN A 153 2.98 4.45 -18.71
CA GLN A 153 2.27 5.73 -18.79
C GLN A 153 1.39 5.73 -20.05
N ARG A 154 0.08 5.89 -19.86
CA ARG A 154 -0.93 5.84 -20.92
C ARG A 154 -1.34 7.20 -21.42
N ALA A 155 -1.33 8.20 -20.54
CA ALA A 155 -1.70 9.57 -20.90
C ALA A 155 -1.02 10.59 -19.98
N GLU A 156 -0.87 11.81 -20.50
CA GLU A 156 -0.46 13.01 -19.75
C GLU A 156 -1.35 14.19 -20.15
N TRP A 157 -2.02 14.79 -19.17
CA TRP A 157 -2.93 15.92 -19.37
C TRP A 157 -2.41 17.14 -18.63
N LYS A 158 -2.02 18.18 -19.38
CA LYS A 158 -1.56 19.50 -18.87
C LYS A 158 -2.53 20.64 -19.20
N ASN A 159 -3.45 20.42 -20.14
CA ASN A 159 -4.43 21.44 -20.50
C ASN A 159 -5.45 21.59 -19.37
N LYS A 160 -5.67 22.83 -18.92
CA LYS A 160 -6.57 23.12 -17.79
C LYS A 160 -8.02 22.68 -18.07
N GLU A 161 -8.54 22.92 -19.26
CA GLU A 161 -9.93 22.57 -19.62
C GLU A 161 -10.12 21.04 -19.65
N GLU A 162 -9.13 20.30 -20.17
CA GLU A 162 -9.15 18.83 -20.18
C GLU A 162 -9.05 18.25 -18.77
N VAL A 163 -8.17 18.80 -17.93
CA VAL A 163 -8.06 18.41 -16.52
C VAL A 163 -9.35 18.68 -15.76
N GLU A 164 -9.98 19.85 -15.97
CA GLU A 164 -11.27 20.18 -15.38
C GLU A 164 -12.38 19.22 -15.86
N ARG A 165 -12.38 18.85 -17.15
CA ARG A 165 -13.33 17.86 -17.70
C ARG A 165 -13.16 16.49 -17.04
N LEU A 166 -11.92 16.01 -16.86
CA LEU A 166 -11.64 14.77 -16.14
C LEU A 166 -12.14 14.83 -14.71
N ILE A 167 -11.79 15.88 -13.96
CA ILE A 167 -12.22 16.05 -12.56
C ILE A 167 -13.74 16.10 -12.46
N GLN A 168 -14.42 16.74 -13.42
CA GLN A 168 -15.88 16.78 -13.47
C GLN A 168 -16.48 15.38 -13.71
N LEU A 169 -15.91 14.56 -14.58
CA LEU A 169 -16.35 13.18 -14.78
C LEU A 169 -16.21 12.35 -13.50
N LEU A 170 -15.07 12.48 -12.81
CA LEU A 170 -14.81 11.81 -11.53
C LEU A 170 -15.80 12.26 -10.46
N THR A 171 -16.00 13.57 -10.32
CA THR A 171 -16.93 14.15 -9.33
C THR A 171 -18.37 13.73 -9.56
N ASN A 172 -18.77 13.52 -10.82
CA ASN A 172 -20.12 13.08 -11.19
C ASN A 172 -20.27 11.55 -11.27
N SER A 173 -19.26 10.80 -10.81
CA SER A 173 -19.38 9.35 -10.70
C SER A 173 -20.53 8.95 -9.79
N ARG A 174 -21.10 7.76 -10.04
CA ARG A 174 -22.27 7.26 -9.32
C ARG A 174 -21.85 6.27 -8.26
N ASP A 175 -22.06 6.62 -7.00
CA ASP A 175 -21.83 5.72 -5.87
C ASP A 175 -22.56 4.39 -6.06
N GLN A 176 -21.82 3.29 -5.91
CA GLN A 176 -22.35 1.95 -6.04
C GLN A 176 -21.55 0.97 -5.15
N PRO A 177 -21.68 1.07 -3.81
CA PRO A 177 -20.83 0.33 -2.87
C PRO A 177 -20.97 -1.20 -2.97
N ASN A 178 -22.10 -1.70 -3.49
CA ASN A 178 -22.34 -3.13 -3.71
C ASN A 178 -22.05 -3.57 -5.16
N PHE A 179 -21.28 -2.79 -5.92
CA PHE A 179 -20.87 -3.18 -7.27
C PHE A 179 -19.90 -4.37 -7.20
N GLU A 180 -20.17 -5.38 -8.00
CA GLU A 180 -19.28 -6.53 -8.19
C GLU A 180 -18.71 -6.44 -9.62
N PRO A 181 -17.38 -6.29 -9.78
CA PRO A 181 -16.73 -6.26 -11.09
C PRO A 181 -16.97 -7.56 -11.87
N ASN A 182 -17.13 -7.47 -13.18
CA ASN A 182 -17.18 -8.64 -14.05
C ASN A 182 -15.78 -9.28 -14.18
N THR A 183 -15.63 -10.51 -13.70
CA THR A 183 -14.37 -11.27 -13.79
C THR A 183 -14.41 -12.43 -14.78
N GLU A 184 -15.41 -12.51 -15.67
CA GLU A 184 -15.56 -13.62 -16.62
C GLU A 184 -14.36 -13.74 -17.59
N LYS A 185 -13.72 -12.63 -17.91
CA LYS A 185 -12.59 -12.55 -18.84
C LYS A 185 -11.22 -12.38 -18.15
N GLY A 186 -11.18 -12.47 -16.81
CA GLY A 186 -10.01 -12.22 -15.99
C GLY A 186 -10.19 -11.03 -15.07
N ASP A 187 -9.09 -10.61 -14.45
CA ASP A 187 -9.06 -9.44 -13.56
C ASP A 187 -9.28 -8.14 -14.36
N SER A 188 -9.74 -7.10 -13.67
CA SER A 188 -9.93 -5.78 -14.28
C SER A 188 -8.60 -5.17 -14.72
N ASP A 189 -8.62 -4.44 -15.83
CA ASP A 189 -7.50 -3.57 -16.21
C ASP A 189 -7.31 -2.51 -15.12
N TYR A 190 -6.09 -2.39 -14.60
CA TYR A 190 -5.79 -1.51 -13.49
C TYR A 190 -5.01 -0.28 -13.95
N TYR A 191 -5.51 0.88 -13.55
CA TYR A 191 -4.91 2.17 -13.81
C TYR A 191 -4.72 2.95 -12.50
N GLU A 192 -3.71 3.80 -12.48
CA GLU A 192 -3.51 4.80 -11.43
C GLU A 192 -3.52 6.19 -12.05
N MET A 193 -4.37 7.05 -11.51
CA MET A 193 -4.45 8.46 -11.88
C MET A 193 -3.65 9.28 -10.88
N VAL A 194 -2.63 9.99 -11.35
CA VAL A 194 -1.72 10.79 -10.53
C VAL A 194 -1.94 12.28 -10.78
N PHE A 195 -2.40 12.99 -9.74
CA PHE A 195 -2.73 14.41 -9.75
C PHE A 195 -1.61 15.23 -9.12
N TYR A 196 -0.90 15.98 -9.94
CA TYR A 196 0.23 16.82 -9.52
C TYR A 196 -0.27 18.19 -9.06
N ILE A 197 0.10 18.56 -7.83
CA ILE A 197 -0.39 19.75 -7.13
C ILE A 197 0.72 20.79 -7.03
N GLY A 198 0.62 21.88 -7.80
CA GLY A 198 1.60 22.97 -7.76
C GLY A 198 3.06 22.49 -7.74
N GLU A 199 3.84 22.99 -6.77
CA GLU A 199 5.22 22.57 -6.48
C GLU A 199 5.29 21.59 -5.29
N SER A 200 4.23 20.82 -5.02
CA SER A 200 4.22 19.84 -3.94
C SER A 200 5.18 18.68 -4.27
N PRO A 201 6.01 18.23 -3.31
CA PRO A 201 6.86 17.05 -3.51
C PRO A 201 6.03 15.76 -3.67
N ILE A 202 4.77 15.78 -3.26
CA ILE A 202 3.86 14.63 -3.30
C ILE A 202 2.64 14.94 -4.17
N ALA A 203 2.39 14.07 -5.15
CA ALA A 203 1.18 14.02 -5.94
C ALA A 203 0.13 13.09 -5.31
N TYR A 204 -1.14 13.30 -5.61
CA TYR A 204 -2.24 12.42 -5.17
C TYR A 204 -2.44 11.31 -6.18
N LYS A 205 -2.72 10.09 -5.71
CA LYS A 205 -2.93 8.92 -6.55
C LYS A 205 -4.26 8.25 -6.22
N TYR A 206 -5.03 7.95 -7.26
CA TYR A 206 -6.31 7.24 -7.18
C TYR A 206 -6.40 6.15 -8.23
N SER A 207 -6.88 4.97 -7.81
CA SER A 207 -7.04 3.84 -8.70
C SER A 207 -8.26 4.02 -9.61
N LEU A 208 -8.15 3.56 -10.85
CA LEU A 208 -9.21 3.46 -11.84
C LEU A 208 -9.16 2.07 -12.45
N LEU A 209 -10.30 1.39 -12.55
CA LEU A 209 -10.36 0.01 -13.00
C LEU A 209 -11.39 -0.16 -14.10
N PHE A 210 -11.16 -1.12 -15.00
CA PHE A 210 -12.08 -1.50 -16.06
C PHE A 210 -12.28 -3.01 -16.09
N ASP A 211 -13.51 -3.48 -15.88
CA ASP A 211 -13.84 -4.92 -15.81
C ASP A 211 -14.18 -5.54 -17.19
N GLY A 212 -13.88 -4.83 -18.29
CA GLY A 212 -14.27 -5.21 -19.63
C GLY A 212 -15.62 -4.65 -20.08
N ASN A 213 -16.43 -4.10 -19.17
CA ASN A 213 -17.72 -3.45 -19.48
C ASN A 213 -17.89 -2.08 -18.80
N THR A 214 -17.38 -1.93 -17.57
CA THR A 214 -17.66 -0.82 -16.67
C THR A 214 -16.36 -0.25 -16.11
N TYR A 215 -16.24 1.08 -16.17
CA TYR A 215 -15.20 1.79 -15.44
C TYR A 215 -15.66 2.10 -14.02
N TYR A 216 -14.80 1.83 -13.05
CA TYR A 216 -15.09 2.05 -11.64
C TYR A 216 -13.83 2.45 -10.87
N TRP A 217 -14.01 3.10 -9.74
CA TRP A 217 -12.93 3.64 -8.92
C TRP A 217 -13.37 3.78 -7.45
N TYR A 218 -12.47 4.24 -6.59
CA TYR A 218 -12.67 4.30 -5.14
C TYR A 218 -12.39 5.71 -4.58
N PRO A 219 -13.26 6.71 -4.83
CA PRO A 219 -13.12 8.04 -4.23
C PRO A 219 -13.26 8.06 -2.70
N LEU A 220 -13.97 7.06 -2.16
CA LEU A 220 -14.11 6.74 -0.74
C LEU A 220 -14.63 5.30 -0.65
N GLU A 221 -15.74 5.06 -1.35
CA GLU A 221 -16.35 3.76 -1.61
C GLU A 221 -16.38 3.53 -3.13
N THR A 222 -16.77 2.33 -3.57
CA THR A 222 -16.87 2.02 -5.00
C THR A 222 -17.86 2.95 -5.71
N ALA A 223 -17.40 3.60 -6.78
CA ALA A 223 -18.22 4.44 -7.66
C ALA A 223 -18.02 4.06 -9.13
N ILE A 224 -19.08 4.23 -9.93
CA ILE A 224 -19.08 3.92 -11.36
C ILE A 224 -18.89 5.19 -12.19
N LEU A 225 -18.05 5.09 -13.21
CA LEU A 225 -17.75 6.18 -14.14
C LEU A 225 -18.48 5.98 -15.48
N PRO A 226 -18.86 7.08 -16.17
CA PRO A 226 -19.33 7.01 -17.54
C PRO A 226 -18.20 6.54 -18.48
N ASN A 227 -18.56 5.94 -19.61
CA ASN A 227 -17.60 5.43 -20.60
C ASN A 227 -16.71 6.53 -21.20
N ASP A 228 -17.14 7.78 -21.17
CA ASP A 228 -16.39 8.96 -21.61
C ASP A 228 -15.00 9.06 -20.92
N ILE A 229 -14.80 8.42 -19.75
CA ILE A 229 -13.48 8.32 -19.11
C ILE A 229 -12.43 7.66 -20.01
N GLN A 230 -12.84 6.80 -20.94
CA GLN A 230 -11.94 6.12 -21.88
C GLN A 230 -11.13 7.12 -22.72
N GLU A 231 -11.69 8.29 -23.03
CA GLU A 231 -11.00 9.35 -23.78
C GLU A 231 -9.74 9.85 -23.09
N PHE A 232 -9.63 9.68 -21.77
CA PHE A 232 -8.49 10.13 -20.98
C PHE A 232 -7.40 9.06 -20.84
N LEU A 233 -7.65 7.83 -21.30
CA LEU A 233 -6.75 6.67 -21.12
C LEU A 233 -5.78 6.46 -22.28
N GLN A 234 -5.85 7.24 -23.34
CA GLN A 234 -4.97 7.11 -24.51
C GLN A 234 -4.70 8.52 -25.06
N ASP A 235 -3.42 8.88 -25.18
CA ASP A 235 -2.95 10.04 -25.94
C ASP A 235 -2.16 9.57 -27.17
#